data_AF-A0A315X864-F1
#
_entry.id   AF-A0A315X864-F1
#
_cell.length_a   1.000
_cell.length_b   1.000
_cell.length_c   1.000
_cell.angle_alpha   90.00
_cell.angle_beta   90.00
_cell.angle_gamma   90.00
#
_symmetry.space_group_name_H-M   'P 1'
#
loop_
_entity.id
_entity.type
_entity.pdbx_description
1 polymer ?
#
loop_
_entity_poly.entity_id
_entity_poly.type
_entity_poly.pdbx_seq_one_letter_code
_entity_poly.pdbx_strand_id
1 'polypeptide(L)'
;MANFSLPAPFEPEKTAYIHDRTTRPARPAISRSDLVRRFAGFGIGLVIAAFMIAIAFQVRDGWENHREWVVATTGPFYALGGIAIGHLLFRKKLQAVAPALLFLVLAALFAGFDIAADADDADMALRDALSIGGGILLAISIACAVFAVLWVELRNPTKAPPPQM
;
A
#
# COMPACT_ATOMS: atom_id res chain seq x y z
N MET A 1 8.75 0.50 43.69
CA MET A 1 9.17 1.28 42.51
C MET A 1 10.50 0.71 42.02
N ALA A 2 10.69 0.52 40.71
CA ALA A 2 11.96 0.03 40.17
C ALA A 2 13.04 1.12 40.35
N ASN A 3 14.20 0.74 40.87
CA ASN A 3 15.30 1.68 41.08
C ASN A 3 16.14 1.80 39.81
N PHE A 4 15.93 2.89 39.06
CA PHE A 4 16.62 3.17 37.79
C PHE A 4 18.05 3.70 37.94
N SER A 5 18.54 3.90 39.18
CA SER A 5 19.93 4.29 39.42
C SER A 5 20.89 3.11 39.55
N LEU A 6 20.38 1.87 39.49
CA LEU A 6 21.23 0.69 39.47
C LEU A 6 21.98 0.62 38.12
N PRO A 7 23.30 0.43 38.13
CA PRO A 7 24.05 0.19 36.90
C PRO A 7 23.47 -1.02 36.19
N ALA A 8 23.33 -0.93 34.86
CA ALA A 8 22.78 -2.00 34.05
C ALA A 8 23.54 -3.31 34.34
N PRO A 9 22.85 -4.46 34.47
CA PRO A 9 23.51 -5.73 34.71
C PRO A 9 24.57 -5.98 33.64
N PHE A 10 25.84 -5.98 34.04
CA PHE A 10 26.95 -6.26 33.15
C PHE A 10 27.18 -7.77 33.15
N GLU A 11 26.81 -8.42 32.05
CA GLU A 11 26.98 -9.86 31.85
C GLU A 11 28.17 -10.10 30.89
N PRO A 12 29.41 -10.17 31.40
CA PRO A 12 30.62 -10.30 30.58
C PRO A 12 30.66 -11.59 29.74
N GLU A 13 29.85 -12.59 30.10
CA GLU A 13 29.72 -13.85 29.36
C GLU A 13 28.95 -13.66 28.03
N LYS A 14 28.08 -12.64 27.95
CA LYS A 14 27.23 -12.40 26.78
C LYS A 14 27.86 -11.47 25.74
N THR A 15 28.88 -10.69 26.09
CA THR A 15 29.54 -9.75 25.16
C THR A 15 30.28 -10.46 24.03
N ALA A 16 30.92 -11.60 24.29
CA ALA A 16 31.54 -12.41 23.24
C ALA A 16 30.50 -13.28 22.50
N TYR A 17 29.55 -13.86 23.23
CA TYR A 17 28.58 -14.82 22.70
C TYR A 17 27.58 -14.23 21.71
N ILE A 18 27.09 -13.00 21.92
CA ILE A 18 26.09 -12.34 21.06
C ILE A 18 26.68 -11.94 19.69
N HIS A 19 27.99 -11.70 19.63
CA HIS A 19 28.68 -11.27 18.41
C HIS A 19 29.35 -12.41 17.64
N ASP A 20 29.44 -13.60 18.25
CA ASP A 20 29.96 -14.78 17.58
C ASP A 20 29.01 -15.22 16.45
N ARG A 21 29.56 -15.34 15.24
CA ARG A 21 28.80 -15.78 14.06
C ARG A 21 28.62 -17.29 14.03
N THR A 22 29.46 -18.04 14.75
CA THR A 22 29.46 -19.51 14.78
C THR A 22 28.34 -20.07 15.67
N THR A 23 27.90 -19.30 16.67
CA THR A 23 26.80 -19.64 17.59
C THR A 23 25.43 -19.22 17.07
N ARG A 24 25.37 -18.54 15.91
CA ARG A 24 24.09 -18.12 15.34
C ARG A 24 23.28 -19.35 14.93
N PRO A 25 22.01 -19.45 15.38
CA PRO A 25 21.15 -20.53 14.93
C PRO A 25 21.06 -20.49 13.40
N ALA A 26 21.14 -21.67 12.79
CA ALA A 26 20.97 -21.80 11.35
C ALA A 26 19.61 -21.22 10.94
N ARG A 27 19.58 -20.51 9.82
CA ARG A 27 18.33 -19.95 9.30
C ARG A 27 17.34 -21.10 9.08
N PRO A 28 16.07 -20.98 9.51
CA PRO A 28 15.06 -21.98 9.22
C PRO A 28 14.99 -22.24 7.72
N ALA A 29 14.88 -23.50 7.31
CA ALA A 29 14.65 -23.85 5.92
C ALA A 29 13.30 -23.25 5.48
N ILE A 30 13.31 -22.36 4.48
CA ILE A 30 12.10 -21.69 4.00
C ILE A 30 11.65 -22.40 2.73
N SER A 31 10.42 -22.93 2.70
CA SER A 31 9.86 -23.51 1.50
C SER A 31 9.50 -22.42 0.47
N ARG A 32 9.41 -22.77 -0.83
CA ARG A 32 8.95 -21.83 -1.86
C ARG A 32 7.53 -21.31 -1.58
N SER A 33 6.65 -22.16 -1.04
CA SER A 33 5.30 -21.78 -0.62
C SER A 33 5.31 -20.73 0.49
N ASP A 34 6.24 -20.82 1.43
CA ASP A 34 6.36 -19.83 2.51
C ASP A 34 6.84 -18.47 1.99
N LEU A 35 7.73 -18.47 0.99
CA LEU A 35 8.14 -17.24 0.31
C LEU A 35 6.96 -16.59 -0.41
N VAL A 36 6.21 -17.36 -1.21
CA VAL A 36 5.02 -16.83 -1.92
C VAL A 36 4.02 -16.27 -0.92
N ARG A 37 3.70 -17.02 0.13
CA ARG A 37 2.77 -16.56 1.16
C ARG A 37 3.25 -15.29 1.86
N ARG A 38 4.55 -15.15 2.11
CA ARG A 38 5.14 -13.96 2.73
C ARG A 38 5.04 -12.72 1.85
N PHE A 39 5.18 -12.87 0.54
CA PHE A 39 5.16 -11.75 -0.41
C PHE A 39 3.82 -11.54 -1.13
N ALA A 40 2.83 -12.40 -0.91
CA ALA A 40 1.53 -12.32 -1.57
C ALA A 40 0.86 -10.95 -1.39
N GLY A 41 0.89 -10.37 -0.18
CA GLY A 41 0.32 -9.04 0.05
C GLY A 41 1.01 -7.93 -0.73
N PHE A 42 2.33 -8.02 -0.90
CA PHE A 42 3.10 -7.09 -1.73
C PHE A 42 2.77 -7.28 -3.22
N GLY A 43 2.68 -8.53 -3.69
CA GLY A 43 2.28 -8.84 -5.06
C GLY A 43 0.89 -8.31 -5.41
N ILE A 44 -0.09 -8.52 -4.53
CA ILE A 44 -1.44 -7.94 -4.66
C ILE A 44 -1.35 -6.40 -4.72
N GLY A 45 -0.55 -5.81 -3.84
CA GLY A 45 -0.37 -4.36 -3.80
C GLY A 45 0.24 -3.78 -5.07
N LEU A 46 1.18 -4.47 -5.71
CA LEU A 46 1.75 -4.08 -7.00
C LEU A 46 0.72 -4.10 -8.12
N VAL A 47 -0.13 -5.12 -8.17
CA VAL A 47 -1.21 -5.22 -9.18
C VAL A 47 -2.20 -4.06 -8.99
N ILE A 48 -2.58 -3.76 -7.75
CA ILE A 48 -3.47 -2.63 -7.44
C ILE A 48 -2.80 -1.30 -7.80
N ALA A 49 -1.52 -1.13 -7.50
CA ALA A 49 -0.78 0.07 -7.87
C ALA A 49 -0.76 0.28 -9.39
N ALA A 50 -0.50 -0.77 -10.17
CA ALA A 50 -0.55 -0.71 -11.63
C ALA A 50 -1.95 -0.34 -12.14
N PHE A 51 -3.00 -0.89 -11.52
CA PHE A 51 -4.39 -0.53 -11.83
C PHE A 51 -4.70 0.94 -11.51
N MET A 52 -4.23 1.45 -10.37
CA MET A 52 -4.38 2.88 -10.02
C MET A 52 -3.65 3.79 -10.99
N ILE A 53 -2.45 3.40 -11.46
CA ILE A 53 -1.71 4.14 -12.48
C ILE A 53 -2.47 4.13 -13.81
N ALA A 54 -3.03 2.99 -14.22
CA ALA A 54 -3.83 2.92 -15.44
C ALA A 54 -5.06 3.84 -15.37
N ILE A 55 -5.78 3.86 -14.25
CA ILE A 55 -6.87 4.81 -14.01
C ILE A 55 -6.34 6.24 -14.09
N ALA A 56 -5.20 6.55 -13.45
CA ALA A 56 -4.63 7.89 -13.47
C ALA A 56 -4.25 8.37 -14.87
N PHE A 57 -3.80 7.48 -15.76
CA PHE A 57 -3.59 7.82 -17.17
C PHE A 57 -4.91 8.06 -17.89
N GLN A 58 -5.89 7.16 -17.76
CA GLN A 58 -7.17 7.28 -18.46
C GLN A 58 -7.91 8.56 -18.08
N VAL A 59 -8.05 8.77 -16.77
CA VAL A 59 -8.70 9.94 -16.20
C VAL A 59 -7.98 11.23 -16.60
N ARG A 60 -6.76 11.17 -17.14
CA ARG A 60 -6.00 12.33 -17.56
C ARG A 60 -5.91 12.49 -19.07
N ASP A 61 -6.43 11.56 -19.85
CA ASP A 61 -6.27 11.56 -21.31
C ASP A 61 -6.86 12.84 -21.96
N GLY A 62 -7.85 13.48 -21.31
CA GLY A 62 -8.38 14.78 -21.72
C GLY A 62 -7.52 16.02 -21.39
N TRP A 63 -6.39 15.87 -20.70
CA TRP A 63 -5.58 17.02 -20.26
C TRP A 63 -4.45 17.32 -21.25
N GLU A 64 -4.28 18.59 -21.60
CA GLU A 64 -3.19 19.02 -22.49
C GLU A 64 -1.79 18.52 -22.02
N ASN A 65 -0.94 18.12 -22.99
CA ASN A 65 0.37 17.51 -22.80
C ASN A 65 1.32 18.23 -21.82
N HIS A 66 1.14 19.54 -21.60
CA HIS A 66 1.94 20.30 -20.63
C HIS A 66 1.77 19.83 -19.18
N ARG A 67 0.78 18.97 -18.89
CA ARG A 67 0.49 18.44 -17.55
C ARG A 67 0.92 17.00 -17.34
N GLU A 68 1.61 16.35 -18.28
CA GLU A 68 2.08 14.95 -18.14
C GLU A 68 2.95 14.72 -16.89
N TRP A 69 3.69 15.73 -16.45
CA TRP A 69 4.55 15.69 -15.27
C TRP A 69 3.81 15.27 -13.98
N VAL A 70 2.49 15.50 -13.91
CA VAL A 70 1.72 15.15 -12.71
C VAL A 70 1.64 13.64 -12.54
N VAL A 71 1.48 12.83 -13.59
CA VAL A 71 1.44 11.36 -13.43
C VAL A 71 2.78 10.84 -12.94
N ALA A 72 3.87 11.38 -13.48
CA ALA A 72 5.21 11.03 -13.03
C ALA A 72 5.45 11.43 -11.55
N THR A 73 4.94 12.59 -11.13
CA THR A 73 5.05 13.04 -9.73
C THR A 73 4.06 12.35 -8.79
N THR A 74 2.91 11.88 -9.27
CA THR A 74 1.92 11.15 -8.46
C THR A 74 2.13 9.64 -8.43
N GLY A 75 2.92 9.09 -9.35
CA GLY A 75 3.33 7.68 -9.43
C GLY A 75 3.71 7.05 -8.08
N PRO A 76 4.61 7.67 -7.29
CA PRO A 76 4.98 7.16 -5.96
C PRO A 76 3.79 7.04 -5.00
N PHE A 77 2.81 7.94 -5.06
CA PHE A 77 1.62 7.88 -4.22
C PHE A 77 0.67 6.76 -4.64
N TYR A 78 0.54 6.47 -5.94
CA TYR A 78 -0.22 5.30 -6.41
C TYR A 78 0.43 3.99 -5.96
N ALA A 79 1.76 3.91 -6.00
CA ALA A 79 2.50 2.76 -5.48
C ALA A 79 2.26 2.58 -3.97
N LEU A 80 2.34 3.67 -3.20
CA LEU A 80 2.04 3.66 -1.76
C LEU A 80 0.60 3.21 -1.48
N GLY A 81 -0.38 3.77 -2.20
CA GLY A 81 -1.79 3.42 -2.07
C GLY A 81 -2.06 1.95 -2.39
N GLY A 82 -1.54 1.46 -3.52
CA GLY A 82 -1.68 0.06 -3.93
C GLY A 82 -1.06 -0.90 -2.93
N ILE A 83 0.18 -0.64 -2.50
CA ILE A 83 0.86 -1.46 -1.47
C ILE A 83 0.10 -1.43 -0.14
N ALA A 84 -0.43 -0.27 0.28
CA ALA A 84 -1.23 -0.15 1.50
C ALA A 84 -2.51 -0.99 1.44
N ILE A 85 -3.26 -0.93 0.32
CA ILE A 85 -4.46 -1.74 0.10
C ILE A 85 -4.09 -3.24 0.10
N GLY A 86 -3.05 -3.62 -0.64
CA GLY A 86 -2.58 -5.01 -0.72
C GLY A 86 -2.17 -5.58 0.64
N HIS A 87 -1.45 -4.78 1.45
CA HIS A 87 -1.09 -5.13 2.82
C HIS A 87 -2.32 -5.36 3.70
N LEU A 88 -3.28 -4.43 3.68
CA LEU A 88 -4.50 -4.54 4.49
C LEU A 88 -5.39 -5.73 4.08
N LEU A 89 -5.53 -5.99 2.77
CA LEU A 89 -6.24 -7.13 2.23
C LEU A 89 -5.59 -8.45 2.66
N PHE A 90 -4.27 -8.54 2.54
CA PHE A 90 -3.52 -9.72 2.96
C PHE A 90 -3.66 -9.99 4.47
N ARG A 91 -3.71 -8.92 5.28
CA ARG A 91 -3.98 -8.99 6.72
C ARG A 91 -5.47 -9.20 7.07
N LYS A 92 -6.35 -9.36 6.07
CA LYS A 92 -7.80 -9.52 6.22
C LYS A 92 -8.47 -8.39 7.00
N LYS A 93 -7.93 -7.17 6.93
CA LYS A 93 -8.48 -5.97 7.60
C LYS A 93 -9.52 -5.28 6.73
N LEU A 94 -10.56 -6.04 6.35
CA LEU A 94 -11.56 -5.63 5.38
C LEU A 94 -12.31 -4.34 5.77
N GLN A 95 -12.66 -4.20 7.05
CA GLN A 95 -13.35 -3.00 7.55
C GLN A 95 -12.50 -1.72 7.41
N ALA A 96 -11.18 -1.83 7.59
CA ALA A 96 -10.28 -0.69 7.49
C ALA A 96 -9.99 -0.30 6.03
N VAL A 97 -9.91 -1.28 5.13
CA VAL A 97 -9.61 -1.03 3.70
C VAL A 97 -10.87 -0.67 2.90
N ALA A 98 -12.07 -0.96 3.41
CA ALA A 98 -13.34 -0.72 2.70
C ALA A 98 -13.50 0.71 2.17
N PRO A 99 -13.20 1.79 2.91
CA PRO A 99 -13.29 3.15 2.37
C PRO A 99 -12.36 3.35 1.17
N ALA A 100 -11.12 2.88 1.24
CA ALA A 100 -10.18 2.98 0.14
C ALA A 100 -10.68 2.21 -1.10
N LEU A 101 -11.18 0.98 -0.93
CA LEU A 101 -11.75 0.21 -2.03
C LEU A 101 -12.99 0.87 -2.63
N LEU A 102 -13.87 1.45 -1.81
CA LEU A 102 -15.04 2.17 -2.29
C LEU A 102 -14.63 3.32 -3.22
N PHE A 103 -13.72 4.17 -2.77
CA PHE A 103 -13.24 5.29 -3.58
C PHE A 103 -12.47 4.85 -4.82
N LEU A 104 -11.69 3.76 -4.74
CA LEU A 104 -11.03 3.17 -5.89
C LEU A 104 -12.03 2.67 -6.95
N VAL A 105 -13.09 1.99 -6.52
CA VAL A 105 -14.16 1.51 -7.41
C VAL A 105 -14.89 2.69 -8.04
N LEU A 106 -15.23 3.72 -7.26
CA LEU A 106 -15.85 4.93 -7.79
C LEU A 106 -14.94 5.63 -8.80
N ALA A 107 -13.63 5.74 -8.53
CA ALA A 107 -12.67 6.29 -9.49
C ALA A 107 -12.62 5.47 -10.78
N ALA A 108 -12.66 4.14 -10.69
CA ALA A 108 -12.71 3.26 -11.86
C ALA A 108 -14.00 3.43 -12.66
N LEU A 109 -15.15 3.63 -11.99
CA LEU A 109 -16.42 3.92 -12.66
C LEU A 109 -16.37 5.25 -13.40
N PHE A 110 -15.80 6.29 -12.79
CA PHE A 110 -15.62 7.60 -13.45
C PHE A 110 -14.72 7.48 -14.68
N ALA A 111 -13.62 6.74 -14.59
CA ALA A 111 -12.76 6.45 -15.74
C ALA A 111 -13.50 5.69 -16.84
N GLY A 112 -14.32 4.70 -16.47
CA GLY A 112 -15.15 3.95 -17.43
C GLY A 112 -16.22 4.81 -18.10
N PHE A 113 -16.87 5.70 -17.34
CA PHE A 113 -17.84 6.66 -17.90
C PHE A 113 -17.16 7.69 -18.79
N ASP A 114 -15.95 8.12 -18.48
CA ASP A 114 -15.17 9.01 -19.34
C ASP A 114 -14.82 8.34 -20.68
N ILE A 115 -14.38 7.06 -20.66
CA ILE A 115 -14.18 6.28 -21.89
C ILE A 115 -15.47 6.16 -22.70
N ALA A 116 -16.60 5.87 -22.04
CA ALA A 116 -17.88 5.76 -22.73
C ALA A 116 -18.32 7.10 -23.34
N ALA A 117 -18.13 8.20 -22.61
CA ALA A 117 -18.42 9.55 -23.08
C ALA A 117 -17.54 9.96 -24.27
N ASP A 118 -16.26 9.58 -24.28
CA ASP A 118 -15.37 9.77 -25.44
C ASP A 118 -15.86 8.99 -26.66
N ALA A 119 -16.28 7.73 -26.48
CA ALA A 119 -16.80 6.90 -27.56
C ALA A 119 -18.11 7.42 -28.17
N ASP A 120 -18.92 8.13 -27.38
CA ASP A 120 -20.19 8.72 -27.80
C ASP A 120 -20.06 10.17 -28.30
N ASP A 121 -18.83 10.68 -28.50
CA ASP A 121 -18.54 12.08 -28.86
C ASP A 121 -19.24 13.10 -27.92
N ALA A 122 -19.32 12.78 -26.64
CA ALA A 122 -19.98 13.61 -25.64
C ALA A 122 -19.26 14.95 -25.43
N ASP A 123 -19.99 15.90 -24.83
CA ASP A 123 -19.47 17.25 -24.58
C ASP A 123 -18.20 17.25 -23.70
N MET A 124 -17.26 18.14 -24.05
CA MET A 124 -15.95 18.23 -23.41
C MET A 124 -16.06 18.59 -21.92
N ALA A 125 -17.05 19.39 -21.52
CA ALA A 125 -17.22 19.76 -20.12
C ALA A 125 -17.65 18.57 -19.24
N LEU A 126 -18.43 17.62 -19.80
CA LEU A 126 -18.80 16.39 -19.09
C LEU A 126 -17.57 15.50 -18.88
N ARG A 127 -16.77 15.32 -19.92
CA ARG A 127 -15.53 14.53 -19.86
C ARG A 127 -14.54 15.10 -18.85
N ASP A 128 -14.34 16.43 -18.87
CA ASP A 128 -13.51 17.12 -17.88
C ASP A 128 -14.02 16.92 -16.45
N ALA A 129 -15.34 16.97 -16.22
CA ALA A 129 -15.91 16.73 -14.90
C ALA A 129 -15.69 15.27 -14.43
N LEU A 130 -15.84 14.29 -15.32
CA LEU A 130 -15.58 12.87 -15.03
C LEU A 130 -14.11 12.61 -14.75
N SER A 131 -13.23 13.20 -15.55
CA SER A 131 -11.78 13.21 -15.38
C SER A 131 -11.38 13.79 -14.00
N ILE A 132 -11.79 15.02 -13.68
CA ILE A 132 -11.43 15.66 -12.42
C ILE A 132 -12.00 14.88 -11.23
N GLY A 133 -13.24 14.44 -11.33
CA GLY A 133 -13.91 13.63 -10.30
C GLY A 133 -13.17 12.31 -10.03
N GLY A 134 -12.82 11.57 -11.09
CA GLY A 134 -12.05 10.33 -11.00
C GLY A 134 -10.69 10.54 -10.33
N GLY A 135 -9.99 11.62 -10.67
CA GLY A 135 -8.68 11.96 -10.09
C GLY A 135 -8.76 12.26 -8.60
N ILE A 136 -9.77 13.03 -8.18
CA ILE A 136 -10.01 13.35 -6.76
C ILE A 136 -10.34 12.08 -5.97
N LEU A 137 -11.24 11.23 -6.49
CA LEU A 137 -11.62 9.96 -5.86
C LEU A 137 -10.41 9.03 -5.70
N LEU A 138 -9.54 8.99 -6.71
CA LEU A 138 -8.30 8.21 -6.64
C LEU A 138 -7.36 8.74 -5.56
N ALA A 139 -7.20 10.06 -5.43
CA ALA A 139 -6.40 10.68 -4.36
C ALA A 139 -6.98 10.37 -2.96
N ILE A 140 -8.30 10.46 -2.80
CA ILE A 140 -8.99 10.10 -1.54
C ILE A 140 -8.77 8.62 -1.21
N SER A 141 -8.86 7.73 -2.20
CA SER A 141 -8.58 6.30 -2.02
C SER A 141 -7.18 6.06 -1.44
N ILE A 142 -6.16 6.74 -1.98
CA ILE A 142 -4.77 6.63 -1.48
C ILE A 142 -4.70 7.12 -0.03
N ALA A 143 -5.26 8.30 0.26
CA ALA A 143 -5.25 8.88 1.60
C ALA A 143 -5.92 7.95 2.62
N CYS A 144 -7.10 7.39 2.27
CA CYS A 144 -7.79 6.40 3.08
C CYS A 144 -6.94 5.14 3.31
N ALA A 145 -6.28 4.62 2.27
CA ALA A 145 -5.45 3.42 2.39
C ALA A 145 -4.26 3.63 3.34
N VAL A 146 -3.53 4.74 3.17
CA VAL A 146 -2.37 5.08 4.00
C VAL A 146 -2.80 5.31 5.45
N PHE A 147 -3.88 6.07 5.67
CA PHE A 147 -4.43 6.28 7.01
C PHE A 147 -4.91 4.98 7.65
N ALA A 148 -5.55 4.09 6.88
CA ALA A 148 -6.01 2.79 7.36
C ALA A 148 -4.83 1.89 7.80
N VAL A 149 -3.71 1.91 7.07
CA VAL A 149 -2.49 1.22 7.51
C VAL A 149 -2.01 1.79 8.84
N LEU A 150 -1.86 3.11 8.96
CA LEU A 150 -1.43 3.75 10.21
C LEU A 150 -2.35 3.36 11.38
N TRP A 151 -3.66 3.46 11.19
CA TRP A 151 -4.66 3.11 12.18
C TRP A 151 -4.59 1.64 12.62
N VAL A 152 -4.47 0.72 11.65
CA VAL A 152 -4.38 -0.72 11.92
C VAL A 152 -3.07 -1.04 12.64
N GLU A 153 -1.94 -0.45 12.24
CA GLU A 153 -0.65 -0.72 12.86
C GLU A 153 -0.56 -0.14 14.29
N LEU A 154 -1.20 1.01 14.56
CA LEU A 154 -1.29 1.56 15.93
C LEU A 154 -2.10 0.67 16.88
N ARG A 155 -3.11 -0.05 16.38
CA ARG A 155 -4.01 -0.89 17.19
C ARG A 155 -3.62 -2.36 17.22
N ASN A 156 -3.08 -2.86 16.11
CA ASN A 156 -2.74 -4.27 15.87
C ASN A 156 -1.44 -4.35 15.05
N PRO A 157 -0.30 -4.01 15.66
CA PRO A 157 0.97 -3.95 14.96
C PRO A 157 1.33 -5.31 14.35
N THR A 158 1.96 -5.27 13.18
CA THR A 158 2.51 -6.44 12.52
C THR A 158 3.65 -7.00 13.37
N LYS A 159 3.43 -8.17 13.96
CA LYS A 159 4.43 -8.88 14.76
C LYS A 159 5.15 -9.92 13.91
N ALA A 160 6.43 -10.13 14.19
CA ALA A 160 7.13 -11.29 13.67
C ALA A 160 6.41 -12.58 14.13
N PRO A 161 6.31 -13.61 13.27
CA PRO A 161 5.79 -14.90 13.71
C PRO A 161 6.61 -15.40 14.91
N PRO A 162 5.96 -15.98 15.94
CA PRO A 162 6.68 -16.50 17.09
C PRO A 162 7.68 -17.58 16.63
N PRO A 163 8.87 -17.66 17.26
CA PRO A 163 9.81 -18.71 16.94
C PRO A 163 9.12 -20.06 17.14
N GLN A 164 9.20 -20.92 16.12
CA GLN A 164 8.76 -22.30 16.24
C GLN A 164 9.79 -22.99 17.16
N MET A 165 9.35 -23.42 18.34
CA MET A 165 10.14 -24.25 19.25
C MET A 165 10.25 -25.67 18.71
#